data_AF-A0A2K9B7E3-F1
#
_entry.id   AF-A0A2K9B7E3-F1
#
_cell.length_a   1.000
_cell.length_b   1.000
_cell.length_c   1.000
_cell.angle_alpha   90.00
_cell.angle_beta   90.00
_cell.angle_gamma   90.00
#
_symmetry.space_group_name_H-M   'P 1'
#
loop_
_entity.id
_entity.type
_entity.pdbx_description
1 polymer ?
#
loop_
_entity_poly.entity_id
_entity_poly.type
_entity_poly.pdbx_seq_one_letter_code
_entity_poly.pdbx_strand_id
1 'polypeptide(L)' 'MADKPFVPIEHRLSLTVEEAAALSGIPVKTVRLAVRAGELGHFEKGSTTVRIRRADLEDWVACL' A
#
# COMPACT_ATOMS: atom_id res chain seq x y z
N MET A 1 14.76 3.50 -23.37
CA MET A 1 14.24 3.60 -21.99
C MET A 1 12.90 2.89 -21.99
N ALA A 2 12.80 1.69 -21.45
CA ALA A 2 11.53 0.96 -21.40
C ALA A 2 10.60 1.70 -20.44
N ASP A 3 9.66 2.45 -21.01
CA ASP A 3 8.53 3.04 -20.30
C ASP A 3 7.78 1.88 -19.65
N LYS A 4 8.03 1.66 -18.35
CA LYS A 4 7.27 0.68 -17.57
C LYS A 4 5.81 1.14 -17.69
N PRO A 5 4.87 0.28 -18.12
CA PRO A 5 3.49 0.68 -18.26
C PRO A 5 3.05 1.33 -16.96
N PHE A 6 2.79 2.64 -17.02
CA PHE A 6 2.26 3.43 -15.91
C PHE A 6 0.83 2.94 -15.70
N VAL A 7 0.69 1.83 -15.00
CA VAL A 7 -0.62 1.40 -14.48
C VAL A 7 -0.95 2.40 -13.39
N PRO A 8 -2.01 3.22 -13.54
CA PRO A 8 -2.43 4.14 -12.51
C PRO A 8 -2.57 3.38 -11.19
N ILE A 9 -2.16 4.01 -10.10
CA ILE A 9 -2.23 3.44 -8.75
C ILE A 9 -3.67 2.96 -8.48
N GLU A 10 -4.64 3.66 -9.09
CA GLU A 10 -6.09 3.45 -9.16
C GLU A 10 -6.54 2.14 -9.85
N HIS A 11 -5.69 1.44 -10.59
CA HIS A 11 -5.99 0.11 -11.14
C HIS A 11 -5.15 -1.02 -10.52
N ARG A 12 -4.23 -0.69 -9.59
CA ARG A 12 -3.39 -1.69 -8.90
C ARG A 12 -4.13 -2.30 -7.72
N LEU A 13 -4.36 -3.61 -7.77
CA LEU A 13 -4.89 -4.41 -6.65
C LEU A 13 -3.88 -4.52 -5.49
N SER A 14 -2.59 -4.35 -5.79
CA SER A 14 -1.48 -4.43 -4.84
C SER A 14 -0.69 -3.13 -4.86
N LEU A 15 -0.54 -2.51 -3.70
CA LEU A 15 0.15 -1.25 -3.51
C LEU A 15 1.39 -1.48 -2.64
N THR A 16 2.50 -0.85 -2.96
CA THR A 16 3.60 -0.70 -2.01
C THR A 16 3.24 0.31 -0.92
N VAL A 17 4.02 0.37 0.15
CA VAL A 17 3.77 1.32 1.25
C VAL A 17 3.81 2.78 0.78
N GLU A 18 4.65 3.09 -0.20
CA GLU A 18 4.75 4.42 -0.79
C GLU A 18 3.53 4.76 -1.66
N GLU A 19 3.06 3.79 -2.45
CA GLU A 19 1.83 3.96 -3.25
C GLU A 19 0.58 4.07 -2.38
N ALA A 20 0.50 3.27 -1.32
CA ALA A 20 -0.58 3.33 -0.35
C ALA A 20 -0.65 4.71 0.33
N ALA A 21 0.50 5.24 0.74
CA ALA A 21 0.60 6.58 1.30
C ALA A 21 0.18 7.68 0.31
N ALA A 22 0.60 7.57 -0.96
CA ALA A 22 0.21 8.52 -1.99
C ALA A 22 -1.30 8.45 -2.29
N LEU A 23 -1.90 7.25 -2.24
CA LEU A 23 -3.32 7.04 -2.52
C LEU A 23 -4.22 7.51 -1.36
N SER A 24 -3.86 7.22 -0.12
CA SER A 24 -4.65 7.62 1.06
C SER A 24 -4.36 9.05 1.52
N GLY A 25 -3.31 9.69 1.01
CA GLY A 25 -2.82 10.97 1.51
C GLY A 25 -2.18 10.90 2.90
N ILE A 26 -1.98 9.69 3.43
CA ILE A 26 -1.38 9.44 4.74
C ILE A 26 0.16 9.37 4.60
N PRO A 27 0.93 9.92 5.55
CA PRO A 27 2.39 9.81 5.51
C PRO A 27 2.88 8.35 5.46
N VAL A 28 3.88 8.08 4.60
CA VAL A 28 4.54 6.76 4.48
C VAL A 28 4.96 6.18 5.84
N LYS A 29 5.40 7.04 6.77
CA LYS A 29 5.75 6.62 8.14
C LYS A 29 4.56 6.03 8.89
N THR A 30 3.39 6.65 8.80
CA THR A 30 2.16 6.17 9.45
C THR A 30 1.71 4.85 8.83
N VAL A 31 1.72 4.75 7.50
CA VAL A 31 1.40 3.49 6.81
C VAL A 31 2.39 2.38 7.19
N ARG A 32 3.71 2.67 7.23
CA ARG A 32 4.72 1.72 7.73
C ARG A 32 4.49 1.31 9.17
N LEU A 33 4.06 2.24 10.02
CA LEU A 33 3.76 1.95 11.42
C LEU A 33 2.55 1.03 11.52
N ALA A 34 1.47 1.30 10.79
CA ALA A 34 0.28 0.45 10.75
C ALA A 34 0.59 -0.97 10.25
N VAL A 35 1.43 -1.09 9.21
CA VAL A 35 1.95 -2.39 8.75
C VAL A 35 2.73 -3.11 9.84
N ARG A 36 3.66 -2.41 10.53
CA ARG A 36 4.47 -3.00 11.61
C ARG A 36 3.66 -3.33 12.86
N ALA A 37 2.63 -2.55 13.16
CA ALA A 37 1.70 -2.78 14.25
C ALA A 37 0.73 -3.93 13.96
N GLY A 38 0.61 -4.34 12.69
CA GLY A 38 -0.34 -5.37 12.25
C GLY A 38 -1.77 -4.84 12.07
N GLU A 39 -1.97 -3.52 12.12
CA GLU A 39 -3.28 -2.90 11.88
C GLU A 39 -3.63 -2.84 10.40
N LEU A 40 -2.62 -2.70 9.54
CA LEU A 40 -2.81 -2.69 8.09
C LEU A 40 -2.50 -4.07 7.51
N GLY A 41 -3.53 -4.67 6.90
CA GLY A 41 -3.42 -5.93 6.16
C GLY A 41 -2.37 -5.82 5.06
N HIS A 42 -1.26 -6.56 5.22
CA HIS A 42 -0.20 -6.62 4.25
C HIS A 42 0.14 -8.05 3.90
N PHE A 43 0.68 -8.24 2.70
CA PHE A 43 1.17 -9.51 2.20
C PHE A 43 2.56 -9.32 1.61
N GLU A 44 3.42 -10.27 1.89
CA GLU A 44 4.77 -10.31 1.32
C GLU A 44 4.72 -11.12 0.03
N LYS A 45 5.05 -10.50 -1.11
CA LYS A 45 5.20 -11.24 -2.37
C LYS A 45 6.68 -11.48 -2.63
N GLY A 46 7.15 -12.70 -2.35
CA GLY A 46 8.57 -13.06 -2.33
C GLY A 46 9.14 -12.98 -0.91
N SER A 47 10.40 -12.57 -0.75
CA SER A 47 11.10 -12.65 0.54
C SER A 47 11.26 -11.33 1.30
N THR A 48 10.80 -10.18 0.78
CA THR A 48 11.06 -8.88 1.47
C THR A 48 10.15 -7.71 1.06
N THR A 49 9.36 -7.81 0.00
CA THR A 49 8.55 -6.68 -0.46
C THR A 49 7.14 -6.74 0.13
N VAL A 50 6.92 -5.90 1.14
CA VAL A 50 5.60 -5.62 1.70
C VAL A 50 4.70 -5.03 0.63
N ARG A 51 3.55 -5.66 0.41
CA ARG A 51 2.47 -5.13 -0.40
C ARG A 51 1.20 -5.07 0.41
N ILE A 52 0.43 -4.01 0.22
CA ILE A 52 -0.84 -3.75 0.85
C ILE A 52 -1.89 -3.94 -0.24
N ARG A 53 -2.99 -4.64 0.04
CA ARG A 53 -4.10 -4.66 -0.93
C ARG A 53 -4.84 -3.35 -0.83
N ARG A 54 -5.37 -2.86 -1.94
CA ARG A 54 -6.19 -1.63 -1.88
C ARG A 54 -7.33 -1.77 -0.86
N ALA A 55 -8.07 -2.88 -0.88
CA ALA A 55 -9.21 -3.06 0.00
C ALA A 55 -8.82 -2.96 1.49
N ASP A 56 -7.69 -3.57 1.89
CA ASP A 56 -7.17 -3.46 3.26
C ASP A 56 -6.78 -2.02 3.61
N LEU A 57 -6.24 -1.25 2.65
CA LEU A 57 -5.95 0.18 2.85
C LEU A 57 -7.23 1.01 2.98
N GLU A 58 -8.22 0.81 2.11
CA GLU A 58 -9.49 1.54 2.15
C GLU A 58 -10.27 1.22 3.43
N ASP A 59 -10.30 -0.06 3.85
CA ASP A 59 -10.92 -0.49 5.10
C ASP A 59 -10.24 0.13 6.31
N TRP A 60 -8.90 0.08 6.36
CA TRP A 60 -8.13 0.70 7.43
C TRP A 60 -8.33 2.22 7.47
N VAL A 61 -8.32 2.91 6.32
CA VAL A 61 -8.58 4.36 6.22
C VAL A 61 -10.02 4.69 6.65
N ALA A 62 -11.00 3.84 6.33
CA ALA A 62 -12.38 4.02 6.77
C ALA A 62 -12.57 3.76 8.28
N CYS A 63 -11.67 3.01 8.90
CA CYS A 63 -11.65 2.70 10.32
C CYS A 63 -10.85 3.73 11.17
N LEU A 64 -10.17 4.69 10.51
CA LEU A 64 -9.28 5.68 11.10
C LEU A 64 -10.02 6.98 11.44
#